data_AF-A0A7V5HGK2-F1
#
_entry.id   AF-A0A7V5HGK2-F1
#
_cell.length_a   1.000
_cell.length_b   1.000
_cell.length_c   1.000
_cell.angle_alpha   90.00
_cell.angle_beta   90.00
_cell.angle_gamma   90.00
#
_symmetry.space_group_name_H-M   'P 1'
#
loop_
_entity.id
_entity.type
_entity.pdbx_description
1 polymer ?
#
loop_
_entity_poly.entity_id
_entity_poly.type
_entity_poly.pdbx_seq_one_letter_code
_entity_poly.pdbx_strand_id
1 'polypeptide(L)'
;MKELRDREVIHSLLKTIAQKTAALPTLPIRLMEVCGTHTMSIHRHGLRPLLLEAGVEMLSGPGCPVCITPDAYHEAAIKLVSSTPNIILATFGDMTRVPTRLGSLQTVVPASGSEVKIVYSPAESVTLAKANP
;
A
#
# COMPACT_ATOMS: atom_id res chain seq x y z
N MET A 1 -16.57 14.17 -10.80
CA MET A 1 -16.34 13.25 -9.65
C MET A 1 -17.61 12.58 -9.11
N LYS A 2 -18.78 13.25 -9.07
CA LYS A 2 -20.06 12.60 -8.65
C LYS A 2 -20.47 11.42 -9.54
N GLU A 3 -20.24 11.53 -10.85
CA GLU A 3 -20.55 10.50 -11.86
C GLU A 3 -19.89 9.14 -11.60
N LEU A 4 -18.65 9.13 -11.10
CA LEU A 4 -17.89 7.90 -10.81
C LEU A 4 -18.33 7.19 -9.51
N ARG A 5 -19.30 7.75 -8.79
CA ARG A 5 -19.91 7.17 -7.58
C ARG A 5 -21.42 7.10 -7.68
N ASP A 6 -21.94 7.22 -8.91
CA ASP A 6 -23.36 7.18 -9.17
C ASP A 6 -23.86 5.73 -9.21
N ARG A 7 -24.93 5.46 -8.45
CA ARG A 7 -25.50 4.13 -8.32
C ARG A 7 -26.03 3.61 -9.66
N GLU A 8 -26.69 4.44 -10.45
CA GLU A 8 -27.25 4.06 -11.75
C GLU A 8 -26.14 3.71 -12.74
N VAL A 9 -25.08 4.52 -12.76
CA VAL A 9 -23.89 4.25 -13.59
C VAL A 9 -23.24 2.93 -13.20
N ILE A 10 -23.04 2.67 -11.90
CA ILE A 10 -22.45 1.41 -11.42
C ILE A 10 -23.30 0.21 -11.83
N HIS A 11 -24.61 0.25 -11.63
CA HIS A 11 -25.51 -0.85 -12.04
C HIS A 11 -25.52 -1.07 -13.55
N SER A 12 -25.51 0.01 -14.33
CA SER A 12 -25.42 -0.07 -15.79
C SER A 12 -24.10 -0.73 -16.26
N LEU A 13 -22.98 -0.38 -15.61
CA LEU A 13 -21.68 -0.99 -15.90
C LEU A 13 -21.65 -2.46 -15.50
N LEU A 14 -22.16 -2.83 -14.33
CA LEU A 14 -22.25 -4.23 -13.89
C LEU A 14 -23.08 -5.08 -14.85
N LYS A 15 -24.23 -4.57 -15.32
CA LYS A 15 -25.03 -5.25 -16.34
C LYS A 15 -24.25 -5.45 -17.64
N THR A 16 -23.51 -4.43 -18.08
CA THR A 16 -22.67 -4.51 -19.27
C THR A 16 -21.55 -5.54 -19.12
N ILE A 17 -20.92 -5.61 -17.94
CA ILE A 17 -19.90 -6.61 -17.62
C ILE A 17 -20.52 -8.01 -17.67
N ALA A 18 -21.65 -8.24 -17.01
CA ALA A 18 -22.36 -9.52 -17.00
C ALA A 18 -22.73 -10.01 -18.41
N GLN A 19 -23.20 -9.10 -19.27
CA GLN A 19 -23.50 -9.42 -20.67
C GLN A 19 -22.25 -9.84 -21.46
N LYS A 20 -21.13 -9.16 -21.25
CA LYS A 20 -19.86 -9.48 -21.93
C LYS A 20 -19.24 -10.77 -21.42
N THR A 21 -19.30 -11.02 -20.11
CA THR A 21 -18.74 -12.23 -19.50
C THR A 21 -19.55 -13.47 -19.84
N ALA A 22 -20.88 -13.36 -19.97
CA ALA A 22 -21.75 -14.48 -20.34
C ALA A 22 -21.43 -15.12 -21.71
N ALA A 23 -20.79 -14.37 -22.62
CA ALA A 23 -20.37 -14.88 -23.94
C ALA A 23 -19.03 -15.62 -23.91
N LEU A 24 -18.35 -15.68 -22.76
CA LEU A 24 -17.02 -16.28 -22.65
C LEU A 24 -17.09 -17.75 -22.23
N PRO A 25 -16.15 -18.59 -22.70
CA PRO A 25 -16.16 -20.02 -22.44
C PRO A 25 -15.74 -20.42 -21.02
N THR A 26 -15.19 -19.48 -20.23
CA THR A 26 -14.68 -19.76 -18.88
C THR A 26 -15.11 -18.66 -17.93
N LEU A 27 -15.79 -19.05 -16.86
CA LEU A 27 -16.28 -18.16 -15.82
C LEU A 27 -15.98 -18.73 -14.42
N PRO A 28 -15.72 -17.86 -13.42
CA PRO A 28 -15.55 -16.41 -13.56
C PRO A 28 -14.22 -16.05 -14.25
N ILE A 29 -14.18 -14.91 -14.95
CA ILE A 29 -12.90 -14.33 -15.41
C ILE A 29 -12.14 -13.86 -14.18
N ARG A 30 -10.87 -14.24 -14.07
CA ARG A 30 -9.98 -13.76 -13.02
C ARG A 30 -9.24 -12.50 -13.47
N LEU A 31 -9.48 -11.38 -12.80
CA LEU A 31 -8.76 -10.12 -13.04
C LEU A 31 -7.98 -9.74 -11.78
N MET A 32 -6.68 -9.47 -11.95
CA MET A 32 -5.81 -9.06 -10.85
C MET A 32 -5.54 -7.56 -10.90
N GLU A 33 -5.76 -6.88 -9.78
CA GLU A 33 -5.25 -5.53 -9.56
C GLU A 33 -3.94 -5.58 -8.75
N VAL A 34 -3.06 -4.60 -8.95
CA VAL A 34 -1.75 -4.50 -8.29
C VAL A 34 -1.55 -3.12 -7.65
N CYS A 35 -2.62 -2.53 -7.12
CA CYS A 35 -2.58 -1.24 -6.47
C CYS A 35 -3.42 -1.26 -5.20
N GLY A 36 -2.79 -1.07 -4.03
CA GLY A 36 -3.52 -1.06 -2.76
C GLY A 36 -4.71 -0.08 -2.72
N THR A 37 -4.65 1.02 -3.47
CA THR A 37 -5.78 1.96 -3.60
C THR A 37 -6.97 1.34 -4.33
N HIS A 38 -6.75 0.51 -5.35
CA HIS A 38 -7.82 -0.26 -6.00
C HIS A 38 -8.37 -1.33 -5.07
N THR A 39 -7.51 -2.09 -4.37
CA THR A 39 -7.94 -3.05 -3.35
C THR A 39 -8.88 -2.40 -2.34
N MET A 40 -8.48 -1.23 -1.80
CA MET A 40 -9.26 -0.47 -0.84
C MET A 40 -10.55 0.07 -1.43
N SER A 41 -10.54 0.55 -2.68
CA SER A 41 -11.75 1.03 -3.36
C SER A 41 -12.78 -0.10 -3.56
N ILE A 42 -12.33 -1.25 -4.06
CA ILE A 42 -13.16 -2.43 -4.28
C ILE A 42 -13.80 -2.89 -2.97
N HIS A 43 -13.00 -2.95 -1.89
CA HIS A 43 -13.48 -3.35 -0.57
C HIS A 43 -14.45 -2.32 0.03
N ARG A 44 -14.05 -1.04 0.08
CA ARG A 44 -14.83 0.05 0.67
C ARG A 44 -16.21 0.19 0.03
N HIS A 45 -16.31 -0.04 -1.28
CA HIS A 45 -17.54 0.09 -2.03
C HIS A 45 -18.29 -1.23 -2.23
N GLY A 46 -17.83 -2.33 -1.62
CA GLY A 46 -18.49 -3.64 -1.71
C GLY A 46 -18.58 -4.19 -3.14
N LEU A 47 -17.66 -3.80 -4.03
CA LEU A 47 -17.72 -4.15 -5.44
C LEU A 47 -17.36 -5.62 -5.69
N ARG A 48 -16.62 -6.26 -4.78
CA ARG A 48 -16.15 -7.64 -4.95
C ARG A 48 -17.29 -8.66 -5.17
N PRO A 49 -18.34 -8.74 -4.33
CA PRO A 49 -19.47 -9.64 -4.59
C PRO A 49 -20.22 -9.26 -5.88
N LEU A 50 -20.42 -7.96 -6.15
CA LEU A 50 -21.13 -7.50 -7.35
C LEU A 50 -20.41 -7.87 -8.65
N LEU A 51 -19.08 -7.74 -8.67
CA LEU A 51 -18.25 -8.14 -9.81
C LEU A 51 -18.27 -9.66 -9.99
N LEU A 52 -18.27 -10.41 -8.90
CA LEU A 52 -18.35 -11.88 -8.94
C LEU A 52 -19.69 -12.34 -9.52
N GLU A 53 -20.80 -11.73 -9.11
CA GLU A 53 -22.14 -11.95 -9.70
C GLU A 53 -22.17 -11.59 -11.19
N ALA A 54 -21.42 -10.58 -11.61
CA ALA A 54 -21.23 -10.21 -13.02
C ALA A 54 -20.23 -11.12 -13.77
N GLY A 55 -19.74 -12.20 -13.15
CA GLY A 55 -18.84 -13.18 -13.79
C GLY A 55 -17.35 -12.80 -13.75
N VAL A 56 -16.95 -11.87 -12.86
CA VAL A 56 -15.55 -11.43 -12.69
C VAL A 56 -15.09 -11.63 -11.25
N GLU A 57 -14.10 -12.51 -11.08
CA GLU A 57 -13.40 -12.67 -9.82
C GLU A 57 -12.23 -11.68 -9.75
N MET A 58 -12.28 -10.76 -8.79
CA MET A 58 -11.18 -9.84 -8.52
C MET A 58 -10.15 -10.48 -7.58
N LEU A 59 -8.90 -10.53 -8.04
CA LEU A 59 -7.72 -10.92 -7.29
C LEU A 59 -6.92 -9.67 -6.89
N SER A 60 -6.35 -9.70 -5.70
CA SER A 60 -5.43 -8.65 -5.22
C SER A 60 -4.01 -9.16 -5.28
N GLY A 61 -3.22 -8.54 -6.15
CA GLY A 61 -1.80 -8.80 -6.31
C GLY A 61 -0.95 -7.96 -5.35
N PRO A 62 0.38 -8.00 -5.52
CA PRO A 62 1.35 -7.35 -4.63
C PRO A 62 1.45 -5.83 -4.86
N GLY A 63 0.35 -5.10 -4.63
CA GLY A 63 0.24 -3.66 -4.89
C GLY A 63 0.66 -2.73 -3.74
N CYS A 64 1.39 -3.26 -2.75
CA CYS A 64 1.82 -2.54 -1.56
C CYS A 64 3.36 -2.46 -1.53
N PRO A 65 3.97 -1.31 -1.82
CA PRO A 65 5.44 -1.18 -1.90
C PRO A 65 6.13 -1.48 -0.56
N VAL A 66 5.48 -1.11 0.55
CA VAL A 66 5.96 -1.44 1.91
C VAL A 66 6.00 -2.95 2.14
N CYS A 67 4.92 -3.64 1.78
CA CYS A 67 4.74 -5.06 2.04
C CYS A 67 5.70 -5.95 1.23
N ILE A 68 6.20 -5.45 0.09
CA ILE A 68 7.15 -6.17 -0.77
C ILE A 68 8.60 -5.73 -0.54
N THR A 69 8.85 -4.77 0.35
CA THR A 69 10.21 -4.36 0.68
C THR A 69 10.90 -5.50 1.43
N PRO A 70 12.04 -6.02 0.95
CA PRO A 70 12.70 -7.14 1.62
C PRO A 70 13.13 -6.81 3.05
N ASP A 71 13.00 -7.78 3.95
CA ASP A 71 13.38 -7.64 5.36
C ASP A 71 14.80 -7.10 5.56
N ALA A 72 15.74 -7.48 4.68
CA ALA A 72 17.12 -7.00 4.73
C ALA A 72 17.24 -5.46 4.73
N TYR A 73 16.36 -4.75 4.04
CA TYR A 73 16.35 -3.27 4.04
C TYR A 73 15.78 -2.70 5.34
N HIS A 74 14.73 -3.32 5.89
CA HIS A 74 14.17 -2.93 7.18
C HIS A 74 15.19 -3.16 8.30
N GLU A 75 15.83 -4.33 8.32
CA GLU A 75 16.89 -4.66 9.28
C GLU A 75 18.10 -3.74 9.14
N ALA A 76 18.49 -3.36 7.91
CA ALA A 76 19.56 -2.39 7.69
C ALA A 76 19.21 -1.01 8.26
N ALA A 77 17.98 -0.54 8.08
CA ALA A 77 17.52 0.74 8.63
C ALA A 77 17.48 0.72 10.17
N ILE A 78 16.99 -0.38 10.77
CA ILE A 78 17.00 -0.59 12.23
C ILE A 78 18.43 -0.54 12.76
N LYS A 79 19.36 -1.31 12.15
CA LYS A 79 20.77 -1.31 12.53
C LYS A 79 21.39 0.08 12.40
N LEU A 80 21.11 0.79 11.31
CA LEU A 80 21.65 2.11 11.05
C LEU A 80 21.30 3.07 12.21
N VAL A 81 20.01 3.20 12.55
CA VAL A 81 19.54 4.12 13.60
C VAL A 81 19.95 3.70 15.01
N SER A 82 20.08 2.38 15.27
CA SER A 82 20.44 1.89 16.60
C SER A 82 21.94 1.86 16.88
N SER A 83 22.80 1.91 15.85
CA SER A 83 24.26 1.78 16.00
C SER A 83 25.05 3.01 15.57
N THR A 84 24.46 3.92 14.80
CA THR A 84 25.13 5.13 14.32
C THR A 84 24.67 6.32 15.13
N PRO A 85 25.56 7.03 15.85
CA PRO A 85 25.19 8.23 16.59
C PRO A 85 24.95 9.43 15.66
N ASN A 86 24.16 10.40 16.11
CA ASN A 86 23.89 11.68 15.45
C ASN A 86 23.31 11.56 14.02
N ILE A 87 22.33 10.68 13.81
CA ILE A 87 21.62 10.57 12.52
C ILE A 87 20.11 10.75 12.64
N ILE A 88 19.51 11.30 11.59
CA ILE A 88 18.06 11.37 11.44
C ILE A 88 17.64 10.37 10.35
N LEU A 89 16.96 9.30 10.74
CA LEU A 89 16.38 8.35 9.79
C LEU A 89 14.98 8.82 9.36
N ALA A 90 14.86 9.36 8.16
CA ALA A 90 13.56 9.74 7.58
C ALA A 90 12.86 8.53 6.94
N THR A 91 11.58 8.31 7.25
CA THR A 91 10.81 7.17 6.74
C THR A 91 9.32 7.50 6.62
N PHE A 92 8.57 6.74 5.81
CA PHE A 92 7.11 6.84 5.80
C PHE A 92 6.49 6.20 7.05
N GLY A 93 5.30 6.65 7.45
CA GLY A 93 4.70 6.21 8.72
C GLY A 93 4.34 4.72 8.75
N ASP A 94 3.92 4.15 7.63
CA ASP A 94 3.62 2.73 7.48
C ASP A 94 4.87 1.85 7.59
N MET A 95 6.01 2.30 7.07
CA MET A 95 7.31 1.63 7.18
C MET A 95 7.77 1.45 8.63
N THR A 96 7.31 2.28 9.57
CA THR A 96 7.74 2.19 10.98
C THR A 96 7.31 0.90 11.67
N ARG A 97 6.21 0.29 11.19
CA ARG A 97 5.54 -0.85 11.82
C ARG A 97 5.89 -2.19 11.21
N VAL A 98 6.71 -2.23 10.16
CA VAL A 98 7.05 -3.48 9.50
C VAL A 98 7.88 -4.36 10.45
N PRO A 99 7.40 -5.57 10.79
CA PRO A 99 8.09 -6.45 11.72
C PRO A 99 9.27 -7.14 11.04
N THR A 100 10.39 -7.24 11.74
CA THR A 100 11.58 -8.01 11.34
C THR A 100 12.07 -8.85 12.51
N ARG A 101 13.13 -9.65 12.28
CA ARG A 101 13.78 -10.42 13.35
C ARG A 101 14.44 -9.53 14.42
N LEU A 102 14.68 -8.26 14.11
CA LEU A 102 15.27 -7.26 15.01
C LEU A 102 14.21 -6.34 15.66
N GLY A 103 12.93 -6.66 15.51
CA GLY A 103 11.82 -5.77 15.86
C GLY A 103 11.42 -4.88 14.68
N SER A 104 10.94 -3.67 14.96
CA SER A 104 10.59 -2.68 13.95
C SER A 104 11.25 -1.33 14.23
N LEU A 105 11.20 -0.42 13.26
CA LEU A 105 11.63 0.97 13.46
C LEU A 105 10.81 1.69 14.55
N GLN A 106 9.59 1.23 14.85
CA GLN A 106 8.78 1.77 15.94
C GLN A 106 9.30 1.35 17.33
N THR A 107 9.91 0.17 17.44
CA THR A 107 10.35 -0.39 18.73
C THR A 107 11.84 -0.22 19.00
N VAL A 108 12.62 0.17 17.98
CA VAL A 108 14.07 0.34 18.11
C VAL A 108 14.39 1.50 19.06
N VAL A 109 15.44 1.32 19.87
CA VAL A 109 16.05 2.41 20.64
C VAL A 109 17.15 3.03 19.77
N PRO A 110 17.04 4.32 19.39
CA PRO A 110 18.07 4.99 18.63
C PRO A 110 19.40 5.12 19.39
N ALA A 111 20.51 5.19 18.66
CA ALA A 111 21.81 5.55 19.22
C ALA A 111 21.79 6.99 19.77
N SER A 112 22.84 7.36 20.52
CA SER A 112 22.99 8.70 21.07
C SER A 112 22.90 9.78 19.98
N GLY A 113 22.02 10.77 20.18
CA GLY A 113 21.80 11.86 19.24
C GLY A 113 21.06 11.46 17.95
N SER A 114 20.61 10.21 17.82
CA SER A 114 19.89 9.72 16.65
C SER A 114 18.38 9.65 16.88
N GLU A 115 17.60 9.76 15.81
CA GLU A 115 16.14 9.66 15.86
C GLU A 115 15.54 9.14 14.55
N VAL A 116 14.30 8.63 14.63
CA VAL A 116 13.47 8.29 13.47
C VAL A 116 12.43 9.40 13.26
N LYS A 117 12.37 9.98 12.05
CA LYS A 117 11.35 10.96 11.69
C LYS A 117 10.43 10.47 10.58
N ILE A 118 9.13 10.64 10.79
CA ILE A 118 8.12 10.36 9.78
C ILE A 118 8.07 11.54 8.80
N VAL A 119 8.13 11.23 7.52
CA VAL A 119 7.94 12.18 6.42
C VAL A 119 6.77 11.76 5.54
N TYR A 120 6.11 12.72 4.91
CA TYR A 120 5.02 12.47 3.95
C TYR A 120 5.45 12.55 2.50
N SER A 121 6.68 13.01 2.25
CA SER A 121 7.29 13.01 0.93
C SER A 121 8.82 12.88 1.03
N PRO A 122 9.49 12.35 -0.01
CA PRO A 122 10.95 12.36 -0.04
C PRO A 122 11.55 13.78 -0.03
N ALA A 123 10.81 14.81 -0.45
CA ALA A 123 11.29 16.19 -0.40
C ALA A 123 11.46 16.73 1.03
N GLU A 124 10.67 16.22 1.98
CA GLU A 124 10.80 16.57 3.40
C GLU A 124 12.12 16.08 3.99
N SER A 125 12.69 14.96 3.53
CA SER A 125 13.98 14.49 4.02
C SER A 125 15.13 15.43 3.62
N VAL A 126 15.06 16.03 2.43
CA VAL A 126 15.99 17.06 1.98
C VAL A 126 15.88 18.33 2.83
N THR A 127 14.65 18.70 3.20
CA THR A 127 14.40 19.86 4.06
C THR A 127 14.94 19.60 5.48
N LEU A 128 14.72 18.39 6.02
CA LEU A 128 15.27 17.96 7.30
C LEU A 128 16.80 17.98 7.30
N ALA A 129 17.45 17.49 6.24
CA ALA A 129 18.91 17.51 6.12
C ALA A 129 19.46 18.95 6.11
N LYS A 130 18.84 19.89 5.39
CA LYS A 130 19.27 21.30 5.38
C LYS A 130 19.12 21.98 6.74
N ALA A 131 18.14 21.58 7.53
CA ALA A 131 17.92 22.12 8.88
C ALA A 131 18.87 21.52 9.94
N ASN A 132 19.55 20.41 9.61
CA ASN A 132 20.45 19.68 10.52
C ASN A 132 21.75 19.32 9.76
N PRO A 133 22.63 20.30 9.50
CA PRO A 133 23.84 20.13 8.68
C PRO A 133 24.91 19.23 9.29
#